data_AF-A0A1Q3H9F8-F1
#
_entry.id   AF-A0A1Q3H9F8-F1
#
_cell.length_a   1.000
_cell.length_b   1.000
_cell.length_c   1.000
_cell.angle_alpha   90.00
_cell.angle_beta   90.00
_cell.angle_gamma   90.00
#
_symmetry.space_group_name_H-M   'P 1'
#
loop_
_entity.id
_entity.type
_entity.pdbx_description
1 polymer ?
#
loop_
_entity_poly.entity_id
_entity_poly.type
_entity_poly.pdbx_seq_one_letter_code
_entity_poly.pdbx_strand_id
1 'polypeptide(L)'
;MKRTRRNTGFSLIEMATVTGIVAVLAALAYAALEVLPQRTRLTGGALEFAAVISSARSHAYGRNQRVAVLLNADGPTMGNPIRYWVVVDPWSNLVAAMRSNPDWRELRELAPGAPAPSGSEFPLFDSGHFNPSVRVLTGGFIEAVGRVAHKGCTSLLASRIGLAKGQPAASTDIFPPPFCFVPSEKPCTFCSGDGSTRQIRGVIFFEPDGSVMFADAEGNPSTDGAASISFLPVGGGGLQSAQAIVITNTGLVRTFSAAR
;
A
#
# COMPACT_ATOMS: atom_id res chain seq x y z
N MET A 1 -2.44 -67.39 -33.83
CA MET A 1 -3.35 -66.41 -34.45
C MET A 1 -2.99 -65.00 -33.97
N LYS A 2 -2.35 -64.18 -34.83
CA LYS A 2 -2.04 -62.77 -34.52
C LYS A 2 -3.18 -61.89 -35.02
N ARG A 3 -3.94 -61.28 -34.11
CA ARG A 3 -5.02 -60.33 -34.43
C ARG A 3 -4.36 -59.03 -34.90
N THR A 4 -4.41 -58.74 -36.20
CA THR A 4 -3.97 -57.45 -36.77
C THR A 4 -4.88 -56.35 -36.21
N ARG A 5 -4.34 -55.50 -35.32
CA ARG A 5 -5.01 -54.27 -34.88
C ARG A 5 -5.24 -53.40 -36.12
N ARG A 6 -6.51 -53.11 -36.45
CA ARG A 6 -6.84 -52.05 -37.41
C ARG A 6 -6.46 -50.73 -36.77
N ASN A 7 -5.51 -50.03 -37.37
CA ASN A 7 -5.29 -48.60 -37.10
C ASN A 7 -6.51 -47.86 -37.68
N THR A 8 -7.51 -47.59 -36.85
CA THR A 8 -8.59 -46.67 -37.18
C THR A 8 -8.03 -45.25 -37.11
N GLY A 9 -7.79 -44.65 -38.28
CA GLY A 9 -7.44 -43.24 -38.39
C GLY A 9 -8.64 -42.35 -38.06
N PHE A 10 -8.37 -41.12 -37.61
CA PHE A 10 -9.39 -40.11 -37.38
C PHE A 10 -9.96 -39.61 -38.70
N SER A 11 -11.29 -39.42 -38.74
CA SER A 11 -11.92 -38.83 -39.91
C SER A 11 -11.63 -37.31 -39.99
N LEU A 12 -11.64 -36.76 -41.21
CA LEU A 12 -11.46 -35.32 -41.43
C LEU A 12 -12.49 -34.48 -40.65
N ILE A 13 -13.73 -34.99 -40.55
CA ILE A 13 -14.80 -34.31 -39.81
C ILE A 13 -14.57 -34.35 -38.29
N GLU A 14 -13.98 -35.43 -37.77
CA GLU A 14 -13.66 -35.58 -36.35
C GLU A 14 -12.50 -34.66 -35.94
N MET A 15 -11.51 -34.47 -36.81
CA MET A 15 -10.48 -33.44 -36.60
C MET A 15 -11.06 -32.02 -36.66
N ALA A 16 -12.00 -31.75 -37.57
CA ALA A 16 -12.64 -30.43 -37.69
C ALA A 16 -13.52 -30.10 -36.47
N THR A 17 -14.24 -31.08 -35.91
CA THR A 17 -15.06 -30.86 -34.71
C THR A 17 -14.20 -30.67 -33.47
N VAL A 18 -13.16 -31.48 -33.28
CA VAL A 18 -12.23 -31.34 -32.14
C VAL A 18 -11.52 -29.99 -32.18
N THR A 19 -11.00 -29.58 -33.33
CA THR A 19 -10.34 -28.28 -33.47
C THR A 19 -11.30 -27.11 -33.24
N GLY A 20 -12.54 -27.21 -33.73
CA GLY A 20 -13.59 -26.24 -33.43
C GLY A 20 -13.91 -26.11 -31.94
N ILE A 21 -14.06 -27.24 -31.23
CA ILE A 21 -14.30 -27.25 -29.79
C ILE A 21 -13.10 -26.63 -29.03
N VAL A 22 -11.88 -27.02 -29.39
CA VAL A 22 -10.66 -26.48 -28.77
C VAL A 22 -10.54 -24.97 -29.01
N ALA A 23 -10.87 -24.48 -30.21
CA ALA A 23 -10.84 -23.05 -30.52
C ALA A 23 -11.85 -22.25 -29.68
N VAL A 24 -13.06 -22.77 -29.51
CA VAL A 24 -14.09 -22.14 -28.66
C VAL A 24 -13.66 -22.14 -27.19
N LEU A 25 -13.15 -23.27 -26.69
CA LEU A 25 -12.65 -23.36 -25.31
C LEU A 25 -11.46 -22.41 -25.08
N ALA A 26 -10.53 -22.32 -26.04
CA ALA A 26 -9.39 -21.41 -25.97
C ALA A 26 -9.82 -19.94 -25.96
N ALA A 27 -10.81 -19.56 -26.78
CA ALA A 27 -11.35 -18.21 -26.79
C ALA A 27 -12.02 -17.84 -25.45
N LEU A 28 -12.80 -18.75 -24.87
CA LEU A 28 -13.42 -18.55 -23.56
C LEU A 28 -12.39 -18.49 -22.42
N ALA A 29 -11.36 -19.35 -22.47
CA ALA A 29 -10.27 -19.33 -21.50
C ALA A 29 -9.46 -18.02 -21.57
N TYR A 30 -9.19 -17.52 -22.79
CA TYR A 30 -8.51 -16.24 -23.00
C TYR A 30 -9.30 -15.08 -22.39
N ALA A 31 -10.62 -15.01 -22.64
CA ALA A 31 -11.47 -14.00 -22.05
C ALA A 31 -11.50 -14.07 -20.52
N ALA A 32 -11.50 -15.27 -19.93
CA ALA A 32 -11.47 -15.46 -18.48
C ALA A 32 -10.13 -15.05 -17.84
N LEU A 33 -9.01 -15.24 -18.56
CA LEU A 33 -7.67 -14.88 -18.11
C LEU A 33 -7.45 -13.36 -17.98
N GLU A 34 -8.22 -12.52 -18.68
CA GLU A 34 -8.10 -11.06 -18.56
C GLU A 34 -8.77 -10.51 -17.28
N VAL A 35 -9.79 -11.19 -16.75
CA VAL A 35 -10.63 -10.65 -15.65
C VAL A 35 -10.13 -11.04 -14.25
N LEU A 36 -9.37 -12.14 -14.13
CA LEU A 36 -8.86 -12.68 -12.86
C LEU A 36 -7.56 -12.05 -12.29
N PRO A 37 -6.63 -11.49 -13.08
CA PRO A 37 -5.36 -10.96 -12.55
C PRO A 37 -5.49 -9.66 -11.74
N GLN A 38 -6.57 -8.89 -11.92
CA GLN A 38 -6.60 -7.50 -11.44
C GLN A 38 -6.88 -7.39 -9.94
N ARG A 39 -7.90 -8.11 -9.45
CA ARG A 39 -8.24 -8.14 -8.01
C ARG A 39 -7.16 -8.85 -7.19
N THR A 40 -6.53 -9.87 -7.75
CA THR A 40 -5.45 -10.62 -7.10
C THR A 40 -4.17 -9.79 -6.97
N ARG A 41 -3.81 -9.00 -7.99
CA ARG A 41 -2.64 -8.09 -7.94
C ARG A 41 -2.76 -6.98 -6.89
N LEU A 42 -3.93 -6.35 -6.78
CA LEU A 42 -4.16 -5.29 -5.78
C LEU A 42 -4.14 -5.81 -4.36
N THR A 43 -4.88 -6.90 -4.14
CA THR A 43 -4.92 -7.55 -2.85
C THR A 43 -3.52 -8.01 -2.47
N GLY A 44 -2.72 -8.48 -3.44
CA GLY A 44 -1.29 -8.74 -3.27
C GLY A 44 -0.53 -7.52 -2.77
N GLY A 45 -0.56 -6.39 -3.49
CA GLY A 45 0.18 -5.18 -3.10
C GLY A 45 -0.22 -4.60 -1.74
N ALA A 46 -1.52 -4.57 -1.42
CA ALA A 46 -1.97 -4.10 -0.12
C ALA A 46 -1.57 -5.06 1.02
N LEU A 47 -1.62 -6.37 0.78
CA LEU A 47 -1.16 -7.38 1.74
C LEU A 47 0.36 -7.34 1.92
N GLU A 48 1.13 -7.12 0.85
CA GLU A 48 2.57 -6.91 0.88
C GLU A 48 2.91 -5.72 1.79
N PHE A 49 2.25 -4.57 1.61
CA PHE A 49 2.51 -3.42 2.48
C PHE A 49 2.12 -3.67 3.94
N ALA A 50 0.98 -4.31 4.17
CA ALA A 50 0.56 -4.68 5.52
C ALA A 50 1.57 -5.64 6.18
N ALA A 51 2.16 -6.55 5.41
CA ALA A 51 3.23 -7.44 5.88
C ALA A 51 4.51 -6.67 6.20
N VAL A 52 4.93 -5.73 5.34
CA VAL A 52 6.09 -4.84 5.59
C VAL A 52 5.89 -4.04 6.88
N ILE A 53 4.72 -3.45 7.07
CA ILE A 53 4.37 -2.71 8.31
C ILE A 53 4.44 -3.63 9.53
N SER A 54 3.82 -4.82 9.45
CA SER A 54 3.80 -5.78 10.56
C SER A 54 5.22 -6.24 10.93
N SER A 55 6.05 -6.51 9.91
CA SER A 55 7.46 -6.85 10.08
C SER A 55 8.24 -5.71 10.73
N ALA A 56 8.17 -4.48 10.18
CA ALA A 56 8.85 -3.31 10.72
C ALA A 56 8.48 -3.06 12.20
N ARG A 57 7.19 -3.18 12.53
CA ARG A 57 6.68 -3.10 13.90
C ARG A 57 7.28 -4.18 14.80
N SER A 58 7.29 -5.44 14.35
CA SER A 58 7.90 -6.55 15.11
C SER A 58 9.39 -6.32 15.35
N HIS A 59 10.11 -5.76 14.37
CA HIS A 59 11.52 -5.40 14.52
C HIS A 59 11.73 -4.27 15.53
N ALA A 60 10.87 -3.25 15.52
CA ALA A 60 10.97 -2.16 16.48
C ALA A 60 10.84 -2.65 17.93
N TYR A 61 9.84 -3.48 18.20
CA TYR A 61 9.66 -4.10 19.51
C TYR A 61 10.78 -5.07 19.87
N GLY A 62 11.08 -6.02 18.97
CA GLY A 62 12.00 -7.12 19.25
C GLY A 62 13.45 -6.67 19.45
N ARG A 63 13.83 -5.55 18.84
CA ARG A 63 15.18 -4.97 18.95
C ARG A 63 15.27 -3.80 19.92
N ASN A 64 14.14 -3.36 20.47
CA ASN A 64 14.05 -2.14 21.28
C ASN A 64 14.70 -0.93 20.57
N GLN A 65 14.48 -0.80 19.26
CA GLN A 65 15.04 0.24 18.40
C GLN A 65 13.95 0.84 17.53
N ARG A 66 14.05 2.12 17.23
CA ARG A 66 13.11 2.76 16.29
C ARG A 66 13.34 2.19 14.89
N VAL A 67 12.25 1.81 14.22
CA VAL A 67 12.26 1.36 12.82
C VAL A 67 11.36 2.26 12.02
N ALA A 68 11.81 2.68 10.84
CA ALA A 68 11.07 3.55 9.95
C ALA A 68 10.78 2.85 8.62
N VAL A 69 9.56 3.00 8.12
CA VAL A 69 9.16 2.60 6.77
C VAL A 69 9.03 3.86 5.93
N LEU A 70 9.99 4.08 5.04
CA LEU A 70 9.96 5.17 4.07
C LEU A 70 9.20 4.71 2.83
N LEU A 71 8.36 5.59 2.32
CA LEU A 71 7.60 5.38 1.09
C LEU A 71 7.99 6.45 0.07
N ASN A 72 8.32 6.01 -1.14
CA ASN A 72 8.42 6.88 -2.31
C ASN A 72 7.54 6.32 -3.41
N ALA A 73 6.44 6.99 -3.67
CA ALA A 73 5.45 6.58 -4.64
C ALA A 73 5.28 7.64 -5.73
N ASP A 74 5.31 7.20 -6.97
CA ASP A 74 4.75 7.98 -8.05
C ASP A 74 3.22 7.87 -8.02
N GLY A 75 2.54 8.97 -8.33
CA GLY A 75 1.11 8.87 -8.63
C GLY A 75 0.90 8.29 -10.04
N PRO A 76 -0.37 8.21 -10.49
CA PRO A 76 -0.72 7.53 -11.72
C PRO A 76 -0.07 8.12 -12.98
N THR A 77 0.45 9.35 -12.93
CA THR A 77 1.06 10.05 -14.08
C THR A 77 2.57 9.86 -14.20
N MET A 78 3.28 9.53 -13.11
CA MET A 78 4.76 9.56 -13.06
C MET A 78 5.45 8.21 -13.34
N GLY A 79 4.68 7.13 -13.50
CA GLY A 79 5.13 5.93 -14.20
C GLY A 79 5.92 4.91 -13.37
N ASN A 80 6.77 5.29 -12.42
CA ASN A 80 7.54 4.30 -11.64
C ASN A 80 6.66 3.55 -10.62
N PRO A 81 7.04 2.32 -10.24
CA PRO A 81 6.36 1.61 -9.15
C PRO A 81 6.59 2.30 -7.80
N ILE A 82 5.70 2.03 -6.87
CA ILE A 82 5.83 2.45 -5.46
C ILE A 82 7.05 1.74 -4.87
N ARG A 83 7.99 2.50 -4.31
CA ARG A 83 9.19 2.01 -3.63
C ARG A 83 9.05 2.19 -2.12
N TYR A 84 9.60 1.26 -1.36
CA TYR A 84 9.68 1.36 0.08
C TYR A 84 11.04 0.91 0.61
N TRP A 85 11.41 1.45 1.76
CA TRP A 85 12.59 1.04 2.53
C TRP A 85 12.20 0.92 3.99
N VAL A 86 12.62 -0.17 4.62
CA VAL A 86 12.52 -0.40 6.06
C VAL A 86 13.90 -0.20 6.64
N VAL A 87 14.07 0.83 7.46
CA VAL A 87 15.37 1.21 8.02
C VAL A 87 15.30 1.25 9.53
N VAL A 88 16.41 0.94 10.17
CA VAL A 88 16.57 1.18 11.61
C VAL A 88 17.06 2.61 11.78
N ASP A 89 16.48 3.34 12.73
CA ASP A 89 16.90 4.69 13.13
C ASP A 89 17.52 4.63 14.53
N PRO A 90 18.75 4.08 14.67
CA PRO A 90 19.34 3.86 16.00
C PRO A 90 19.71 5.16 16.71
N TRP A 91 19.80 6.28 15.98
CA TRP A 91 20.17 7.59 16.51
C TRP A 91 18.97 8.54 16.64
N SER A 92 17.76 8.09 16.31
CA SER A 92 16.55 8.91 16.30
C SER A 92 16.68 10.20 15.46
N ASN A 93 17.48 10.15 14.40
CA ASN A 93 17.89 11.31 13.61
C ASN A 93 17.39 11.28 12.16
N LEU A 94 16.62 10.26 11.76
CA LEU A 94 16.08 10.16 10.40
C LEU A 94 15.23 11.38 10.03
N VAL A 95 14.44 11.90 10.96
CA VAL A 95 13.66 13.14 10.76
C VAL A 95 14.57 14.33 10.44
N ALA A 96 15.72 14.45 11.10
CA ALA A 96 16.67 15.52 10.84
C ALA A 96 17.33 15.36 9.46
N ALA A 97 17.65 14.11 9.08
CA ALA A 97 18.17 13.79 7.74
C ALA A 97 17.16 14.18 6.65
N MET A 98 15.88 13.84 6.84
CA MET A 98 14.79 14.22 5.93
C MET A 98 14.61 15.73 5.81
N ARG A 99 14.69 16.48 6.93
CA ARG A 99 14.67 17.95 6.91
C ARG A 99 15.83 18.56 6.14
N SER A 100 17.02 17.95 6.24
CA SER A 100 18.21 18.45 5.54
C SER A 100 18.13 18.24 4.03
N ASN A 101 17.38 17.23 3.59
CA ASN A 101 17.18 16.91 2.19
C ASN A 101 15.73 16.49 1.93
N PRO A 102 14.77 17.43 1.85
CA PRO A 102 13.34 17.12 1.70
C PRO A 102 13.00 16.53 0.32
N ASP A 103 13.90 16.71 -0.65
CA ASP A 103 13.74 16.22 -2.01
C ASP A 103 14.38 14.85 -2.26
N TRP A 104 14.67 14.09 -1.19
CA TRP A 104 15.20 12.74 -1.26
C TRP A 104 14.39 11.82 -2.19
N ARG A 105 15.10 11.08 -3.05
CA ARG A 105 14.50 10.08 -3.95
C ARG A 105 14.90 8.66 -3.59
N GLU A 106 16.07 8.52 -3.00
CA GLU A 106 16.68 7.26 -2.62
C GLU A 106 17.21 7.33 -1.20
N LEU A 107 17.24 6.19 -0.51
CA LEU A 107 17.67 6.13 0.89
C LEU A 107 19.08 6.68 1.10
N ARG A 108 20.00 6.44 0.15
CA ARG A 108 21.41 6.92 0.24
C ARG A 108 21.54 8.45 0.30
N GLU A 109 20.50 9.18 -0.08
CA GLU A 109 20.48 10.65 -0.03
C GLU A 109 20.13 11.17 1.37
N LEU A 110 19.68 10.28 2.27
CA LEU A 110 19.41 10.55 3.67
C LEU A 110 20.60 10.08 4.50
N ALA A 111 21.50 11.00 4.83
CA ALA A 111 22.64 10.72 5.69
C ALA A 111 22.29 11.02 7.16
N PRO A 112 22.58 10.09 8.10
CA PRO A 112 22.42 10.36 9.52
C PRO A 112 23.38 11.47 9.97
N GLY A 113 22.82 12.51 10.61
CA GLY A 113 23.60 13.56 11.28
C GLY A 113 24.13 13.12 12.65
N ALA A 114 24.73 14.04 13.40
CA ALA A 114 25.10 13.79 14.79
C ALA A 114 23.87 13.25 15.59
N PRO A 115 24.02 12.21 16.44
CA PRO A 115 25.27 11.66 16.99
C PRO A 115 25.94 10.54 16.15
N ALA A 116 25.49 10.24 14.93
CA ALA A 116 26.12 9.22 14.11
C ALA A 116 27.55 9.60 13.70
N PRO A 117 28.51 8.66 13.69
CA PRO A 117 29.84 8.90 13.12
C PRO A 117 29.76 9.35 11.66
N SER A 118 30.67 10.22 11.23
CA SER A 118 30.71 10.70 9.84
C SER A 118 30.83 9.53 8.86
N GLY A 119 30.00 9.56 7.80
CA GLY A 119 29.93 8.48 6.80
C GLY A 119 29.09 7.27 7.22
N SER A 120 28.40 7.33 8.35
CA SER A 120 27.39 6.31 8.71
C SER A 120 26.21 6.38 7.74
N GLU A 121 25.53 5.25 7.56
CA GLU A 121 24.27 5.14 6.81
C GLU A 121 23.20 4.53 7.72
N PHE A 122 21.92 4.77 7.41
CA PHE A 122 20.82 4.09 8.10
C PHE A 122 20.84 2.59 7.77
N PRO A 123 20.90 1.70 8.78
CA PRO A 123 20.87 0.27 8.52
C PRO A 123 19.58 -0.13 7.79
N LEU A 124 19.72 -0.62 6.56
CA LEU A 124 18.60 -1.13 5.77
C LEU A 124 18.24 -2.53 6.24
N PHE A 125 16.98 -2.71 6.63
CA PHE A 125 16.44 -4.01 7.01
C PHE A 125 15.81 -4.73 5.82
N ASP A 126 14.96 -4.01 5.09
CA ASP A 126 14.26 -4.53 3.92
C ASP A 126 14.01 -3.39 2.92
N SER A 127 13.90 -3.71 1.65
CA SER A 127 13.54 -2.75 0.61
C SER A 127 12.88 -3.46 -0.55
N GLY A 128 11.97 -2.77 -1.20
CA GLY A 128 11.34 -3.33 -2.37
C GLY A 128 10.55 -2.30 -3.14
N HIS A 129 9.85 -2.83 -4.13
CA HIS A 129 8.86 -2.09 -4.88
C HIS A 129 7.60 -2.93 -5.01
N PHE A 130 6.47 -2.24 -5.09
CA PHE A 130 5.20 -2.89 -5.37
C PHE A 130 5.18 -3.36 -6.81
N ASN A 131 4.19 -4.20 -7.13
CA ASN A 131 3.93 -4.58 -8.51
C ASN A 131 3.73 -3.32 -9.38
N PRO A 132 4.34 -3.25 -10.59
CA PRO A 132 4.16 -2.13 -11.52
C PRO A 132 2.72 -1.88 -11.95
N SER A 133 1.79 -2.79 -11.65
CA SER A 133 0.35 -2.63 -11.87
C SER A 133 -0.37 -1.92 -10.72
N VAL A 134 0.32 -1.48 -9.67
CA VAL A 134 -0.31 -0.79 -8.51
C VAL A 134 0.21 0.65 -8.46
N ARG A 135 -0.70 1.61 -8.33
CA ARG A 135 -0.39 3.04 -8.13
C ARG A 135 -1.15 3.58 -6.94
N VAL A 136 -0.73 4.73 -6.44
CA VAL A 136 -1.49 5.45 -5.42
C VAL A 136 -2.69 6.13 -6.07
N LEU A 137 -3.84 6.12 -5.40
CA LEU A 137 -5.06 6.76 -5.87
C LEU A 137 -5.03 8.27 -5.55
N THR A 138 -4.89 9.12 -6.56
CA THR A 138 -4.63 10.56 -6.40
C THR A 138 -5.65 11.30 -5.53
N GLY A 139 -6.95 11.05 -5.63
CA GLY A 139 -7.96 11.69 -4.80
C GLY A 139 -8.21 11.02 -3.45
N GLY A 140 -7.35 10.08 -3.04
CA GLY A 140 -7.51 9.34 -1.80
C GLY A 140 -8.68 8.35 -1.84
N PHE A 141 -8.97 7.70 -0.71
CA PHE A 141 -9.98 6.65 -0.69
C PHE A 141 -11.39 7.19 -0.92
N ILE A 142 -11.65 8.45 -0.52
CA ILE A 142 -12.93 9.12 -0.72
C ILE A 142 -13.34 9.18 -2.20
N GLU A 143 -12.38 9.29 -3.12
CA GLU A 143 -12.64 9.27 -4.56
C GLU A 143 -13.27 7.94 -5.00
N ALA A 144 -12.83 6.83 -4.40
CA ALA A 144 -13.27 5.51 -4.79
C ALA A 144 -14.65 5.12 -4.25
N VAL A 145 -14.96 5.50 -3.01
CA VAL A 145 -16.21 5.09 -2.33
C VAL A 145 -17.27 6.18 -2.29
N GLY A 146 -16.90 7.44 -2.59
CA GLY A 146 -17.74 8.61 -2.39
C GLY A 146 -17.97 8.91 -0.91
N ARG A 147 -18.83 9.90 -0.61
CA ARG A 147 -19.23 10.18 0.79
C ARG A 147 -20.16 9.08 1.28
N VAL A 148 -19.69 8.29 2.23
CA VAL A 148 -20.47 7.23 2.90
C VAL A 148 -20.59 7.59 4.38
N ALA A 149 -21.83 7.73 4.87
CA ALA A 149 -22.07 7.93 6.30
C ALA A 149 -22.32 6.56 6.97
N HIS A 150 -21.43 6.15 7.87
CA HIS A 150 -21.61 4.91 8.64
C HIS A 150 -22.41 5.18 9.92
N LYS A 151 -23.46 4.39 10.18
CA LYS A 151 -24.38 4.54 11.33
C LYS A 151 -23.75 4.40 12.73
N GLY A 152 -22.44 4.27 12.86
CA GLY A 152 -21.72 4.19 14.14
C GLY A 152 -20.59 5.21 14.31
N CYS A 153 -20.36 6.07 13.32
CA CYS A 153 -19.41 7.17 13.44
C CYS A 153 -20.06 8.30 14.26
N THR A 154 -19.83 8.28 15.56
CA THR A 154 -20.28 9.33 16.49
C THR A 154 -19.07 9.95 17.17
N SER A 155 -19.13 11.24 17.50
CA SER A 155 -18.05 11.95 18.22
C SER A 155 -17.66 11.30 19.55
N LEU A 156 -18.57 10.51 20.14
CA LEU A 156 -18.35 9.75 21.38
C LEU A 156 -17.54 8.47 21.18
N LEU A 157 -17.62 7.79 20.02
CA LEU A 157 -16.81 6.59 19.76
C LEU A 157 -15.33 6.95 19.57
N ALA A 158 -15.05 8.04 18.86
CA ALA A 158 -13.68 8.50 18.61
C ALA A 158 -12.96 8.94 19.90
N SER A 159 -13.69 9.45 20.89
CA SER A 159 -13.12 9.90 22.17
C SER A 159 -13.03 8.81 23.24
N ARG A 160 -13.86 7.77 23.19
CA ARG A 160 -13.87 6.68 24.19
C ARG A 160 -12.97 5.51 23.84
N ILE A 161 -12.79 5.21 22.55
CA ILE A 161 -11.94 4.10 22.13
C ILE A 161 -10.57 4.71 21.86
N GLY A 162 -9.63 4.58 22.80
CA GLY A 162 -8.25 5.12 22.74
C GLY A 162 -7.38 4.47 21.64
N LEU A 163 -7.92 4.32 20.44
CA LEU A 163 -7.28 3.76 19.25
C LEU A 163 -6.33 4.73 18.60
N ALA A 164 -6.47 6.02 18.88
CA ALA A 164 -5.49 7.03 18.51
C ALA A 164 -5.27 8.04 19.64
N LYS A 165 -4.00 8.34 19.93
CA LYS A 165 -3.60 9.50 20.74
C LYS A 165 -3.48 10.73 19.82
N GLY A 166 -4.58 11.26 19.31
CA GLY A 166 -4.59 12.39 18.38
C GLY A 166 -6.01 12.85 18.05
N GLN A 167 -6.16 14.10 17.61
CA GLN A 167 -7.41 14.62 17.08
C GLN A 167 -7.19 14.89 15.58
N PRO A 168 -7.84 14.13 14.68
CA PRO A 168 -7.73 14.40 13.25
C PRO A 168 -8.29 15.79 12.94
N ALA A 169 -7.53 16.56 12.15
CA ALA A 169 -7.92 17.92 11.77
C ALA A 169 -9.20 17.94 10.90
N ALA A 170 -9.44 16.87 10.14
CA ALA A 170 -10.66 16.64 9.38
C ALA A 170 -10.97 15.13 9.31
N SER A 171 -12.11 14.72 9.85
CA SER A 171 -12.68 13.38 9.64
C SER A 171 -13.59 13.40 8.43
N THR A 172 -13.53 12.37 7.60
CA THR A 172 -14.42 12.21 6.44
C THR A 172 -15.49 11.14 6.67
N ASP A 173 -15.44 10.45 7.81
CA ASP A 173 -16.31 9.32 8.19
C ASP A 173 -16.41 8.24 7.11
N ILE A 174 -15.42 8.15 6.22
CA ILE A 174 -15.41 7.21 5.09
C ILE A 174 -15.16 5.78 5.55
N PHE A 175 -14.31 5.61 6.56
CA PHE A 175 -14.01 4.29 7.11
C PHE A 175 -15.05 3.93 8.19
N PRO A 176 -15.50 2.67 8.23
CA PRO A 176 -16.46 2.24 9.24
C PRO A 176 -15.83 2.26 10.64
N PRO A 177 -16.66 2.23 11.70
CA PRO A 177 -16.15 2.07 13.05
C PRO A 177 -15.21 0.85 13.16
N PRO A 178 -14.09 0.99 13.90
CA PRO A 178 -13.74 2.13 14.75
C PRO A 178 -12.84 3.20 14.07
N PHE A 179 -12.74 3.21 12.74
CA PHE A 179 -11.78 4.02 11.97
C PHE A 179 -12.33 5.33 11.40
N CYS A 180 -13.53 5.74 11.82
CA CYS A 180 -14.25 6.90 11.28
C CYS A 180 -13.36 8.15 11.16
N PHE A 181 -12.51 8.36 12.16
CA PHE A 181 -11.67 9.52 12.35
C PHE A 181 -10.46 9.57 11.39
N VAL A 182 -10.18 8.50 10.64
CA VAL A 182 -9.00 8.44 9.77
C VAL A 182 -9.20 9.33 8.53
N PRO A 183 -8.25 10.23 8.22
CA PRO A 183 -8.33 11.06 7.02
C PRO A 183 -8.32 10.21 5.74
N SER A 184 -8.96 10.68 4.66
CA SER A 184 -9.08 9.91 3.41
C SER A 184 -9.04 10.75 2.12
N GLU A 185 -8.86 12.07 2.22
CA GLU A 185 -8.94 13.03 1.11
C GLU A 185 -7.67 13.14 0.27
N LYS A 186 -6.60 12.46 0.67
CA LYS A 186 -5.29 12.50 0.04
C LYS A 186 -4.86 11.09 -0.38
N PRO A 187 -3.97 10.97 -1.38
CA PRO A 187 -3.47 9.68 -1.85
C PRO A 187 -2.73 8.92 -0.75
N CYS A 188 -1.96 9.66 0.03
CA CYS A 188 -1.36 9.26 1.28
C CYS A 188 -1.50 10.45 2.25
N THR A 189 -2.15 10.26 3.40
CA THR A 189 -2.57 11.38 4.25
C THR A 189 -1.44 12.00 5.06
N PHE A 190 -0.35 11.28 5.25
CA PHE A 190 0.84 11.72 5.96
C PHE A 190 1.99 12.10 5.03
N CYS A 191 1.85 11.85 3.72
CA CYS A 191 2.89 12.14 2.75
C CYS A 191 2.80 13.60 2.26
N SER A 192 3.95 14.14 1.80
CA SER A 192 3.97 15.30 0.91
C SER A 192 3.94 14.85 -0.56
N GLY A 193 3.61 15.77 -1.45
CA GLY A 193 3.43 15.51 -2.88
C GLY A 193 1.98 15.20 -3.27
N ASP A 194 1.67 15.43 -4.55
CA ASP A 194 0.34 15.25 -5.14
C ASP A 194 0.25 14.02 -6.07
N GLY A 195 1.38 13.36 -6.34
CA GLY A 195 1.48 12.25 -7.27
C GLY A 195 1.25 12.62 -8.73
N SER A 196 1.01 13.90 -9.04
CA SER A 196 0.79 14.39 -10.41
C SER A 196 2.00 15.19 -10.90
N THR A 197 2.53 16.07 -10.05
CA THR A 197 3.71 16.92 -10.30
C THR A 197 4.89 16.58 -9.40
N ARG A 198 4.63 16.05 -8.19
CA ARG A 198 5.65 15.66 -7.22
C ARG A 198 5.39 14.25 -6.68
N GLN A 199 6.46 13.51 -6.45
CA GLN A 199 6.40 12.17 -5.85
C GLN A 199 5.75 12.23 -4.47
N ILE A 200 4.90 11.25 -4.18
CA ILE A 200 4.25 11.07 -2.90
C ILE A 200 5.27 10.43 -1.97
N ARG A 201 5.69 11.16 -0.94
CA ARG A 201 6.76 10.74 -0.04
C ARG A 201 6.36 10.94 1.42
N GLY A 202 6.68 9.96 2.24
CA GLY A 202 6.39 10.00 3.67
C GLY A 202 7.05 8.86 4.41
N VAL A 203 6.95 8.88 5.72
CA VAL A 203 7.56 7.90 6.60
C VAL A 203 6.63 7.50 7.74
N ILE A 204 6.70 6.23 8.10
CA ILE A 204 6.01 5.65 9.26
C ILE A 204 7.07 5.18 10.25
N PHE A 205 7.11 5.77 11.43
CA PHE A 205 7.98 5.37 12.52
C PHE A 205 7.26 4.40 13.44
N PHE A 206 7.90 3.28 13.72
CA PHE A 206 7.52 2.33 14.76
C PHE A 206 8.48 2.50 15.93
N GLU A 207 7.93 2.94 17.06
CA GLU A 207 8.69 3.13 18.27
C GLU A 207 8.77 1.82 19.08
N PRO A 208 9.82 1.64 19.89
CA PRO A 208 9.96 0.47 20.77
C PRO A 208 8.83 0.31 21.79
N ASP A 209 8.21 1.42 22.19
CA ASP A 209 7.06 1.43 23.11
C ASP A 209 5.75 1.02 22.44
N GLY A 210 5.78 0.85 21.11
CA GLY A 210 4.66 0.45 20.30
C GLY A 210 3.78 1.55 19.76
N SER A 211 4.13 2.80 20.04
CA SER A 211 3.54 3.93 19.35
C SER A 211 4.01 3.97 17.90
N VAL A 212 3.16 4.56 17.06
CA VAL A 212 3.44 4.79 15.65
C VAL A 212 3.32 6.28 15.37
N MET A 213 4.33 6.85 14.72
CA MET A 213 4.33 8.26 14.31
C MET A 213 4.43 8.33 12.78
N PHE A 214 3.67 9.24 12.18
CA PHE A 214 3.71 9.48 10.74
C PHE A 214 4.37 10.82 10.48
N ALA A 215 5.16 10.94 9.41
CA ALA A 215 5.70 12.23 8.97
C ALA A 215 5.76 12.34 7.44
N ASP A 216 5.74 13.57 6.94
CA ASP A 216 5.89 13.89 5.52
C ASP A 216 7.35 13.75 5.04
N ALA A 217 7.65 14.06 3.77
CA ALA A 217 9.01 13.95 3.23
C ALA A 217 10.02 14.89 3.89
N GLU A 218 9.52 16.00 4.43
CA GLU A 218 10.26 17.00 5.19
C GLU A 218 10.42 16.59 6.66
N GLY A 219 9.86 15.46 7.10
CA GLY A 219 9.94 15.00 8.49
C GLY A 219 9.08 15.81 9.46
N ASN A 220 8.02 16.47 8.99
CA ASN A 220 7.01 17.08 9.86
C ASN A 220 6.02 16.00 10.31
N PRO A 221 5.83 15.82 11.62
CA PRO A 221 4.93 14.80 12.13
C PRO A 221 3.46 15.15 11.83
N SER A 222 2.67 14.14 11.48
CA SER A 222 1.21 14.27 11.39
C SER A 222 0.60 14.31 12.78
N THR A 223 -0.36 15.22 12.99
CA THR A 223 -1.10 15.38 14.25
C THR A 223 -2.38 14.54 14.31
N ASP A 224 -2.75 13.86 13.22
CA ASP A 224 -4.08 13.25 13.07
C ASP A 224 -4.26 11.96 13.89
N GLY A 225 -3.17 11.40 14.42
CA GLY A 225 -3.19 10.17 15.22
C GLY A 225 -3.54 8.90 14.44
N ALA A 226 -3.91 9.02 13.17
CA ALA A 226 -4.04 7.95 12.20
C ALA A 226 -3.78 8.46 10.79
N ALA A 227 -3.49 7.52 9.90
CA ALA A 227 -3.15 7.77 8.52
C ALA A 227 -3.81 6.75 7.60
N SER A 228 -3.98 7.13 6.34
CA SER A 228 -4.34 6.21 5.28
C SER A 228 -3.50 6.39 4.02
N ILE A 229 -3.37 5.32 3.26
CA ILE A 229 -2.82 5.31 1.92
C ILE A 229 -3.71 4.45 1.02
N SER A 230 -4.02 4.97 -0.17
CA SER A 230 -4.96 4.36 -1.09
C SER A 230 -4.28 3.92 -2.37
N PHE A 231 -4.58 2.70 -2.82
CA PHE A 231 -4.01 2.07 -4.00
C PHE A 231 -5.08 1.79 -5.05
N LEU A 232 -4.69 1.90 -6.31
CA LEU A 232 -5.50 1.65 -7.50
C LEU A 232 -4.71 0.78 -8.49
N PRO A 233 -5.37 -0.17 -9.19
CA PRO A 233 -4.72 -0.97 -10.21
C PRO A 233 -4.56 -0.15 -11.50
N VAL A 234 -3.45 -0.37 -12.19
CA VAL A 234 -3.21 0.14 -13.54
C VAL A 234 -3.72 -0.90 -14.54
N GLY A 235 -4.47 -0.45 -15.55
CA GLY A 235 -4.91 -1.30 -16.66
C GLY A 235 -6.25 -2.03 -16.49
N GLY A 236 -7.12 -1.61 -15.55
CA GLY A 236 -8.51 -2.10 -15.45
C GLY A 236 -9.10 -2.00 -14.03
N GLY A 237 -10.34 -2.48 -13.84
CA GLY A 237 -11.02 -2.54 -12.53
C GLY A 237 -11.58 -1.23 -11.98
N GLY A 238 -11.10 -0.07 -12.45
CA GLY A 238 -11.58 1.26 -12.08
C GLY A 238 -11.53 1.55 -10.58
N LEU A 239 -12.19 2.63 -10.16
CA LEU A 239 -12.24 3.07 -8.76
C LEU A 239 -12.82 2.01 -7.80
N GLN A 240 -13.69 1.12 -8.29
CA GLN A 240 -14.28 0.04 -7.48
C GLN A 240 -13.24 -0.98 -7.00
N SER A 241 -12.08 -1.06 -7.67
CA SER A 241 -11.00 -1.97 -7.28
C SER A 241 -10.01 -1.31 -6.32
N ALA A 242 -10.23 -0.06 -5.92
CA ALA A 242 -9.33 0.63 -5.01
C ALA A 242 -9.28 -0.05 -3.64
N GLN A 243 -8.10 -0.03 -3.02
CA GLN A 243 -7.90 -0.51 -1.66
C GLN A 243 -7.22 0.57 -0.84
N ALA A 244 -7.63 0.73 0.42
CA ALA A 244 -6.98 1.63 1.36
C ALA A 244 -6.41 0.85 2.54
N ILE A 245 -5.21 1.23 2.95
CA ILE A 245 -4.61 0.77 4.20
C ILE A 245 -4.71 1.90 5.20
N VAL A 246 -5.33 1.59 6.34
CA VAL A 246 -5.49 2.47 7.48
C VAL A 246 -4.55 2.04 8.58
N ILE A 247 -3.85 3.00 9.18
CA ILE A 247 -2.89 2.77 10.25
C ILE A 247 -3.15 3.79 11.36
N THR A 248 -3.26 3.34 12.61
CA THR A 248 -3.39 4.22 13.77
C THR A 248 -2.05 4.40 14.48
N ASN A 249 -1.92 5.44 15.29
CA ASN A 249 -0.72 5.68 16.10
C ASN A 249 -0.55 4.68 17.27
N THR A 250 -1.52 3.78 17.47
CA THR A 250 -1.42 2.60 18.34
C THR A 250 -0.94 1.35 17.61
N GLY A 251 -0.63 1.48 16.31
CA GLY A 251 -0.12 0.40 15.47
C GLY A 251 -1.20 -0.54 14.92
N LEU A 252 -2.48 -0.17 15.00
CA LEU A 252 -3.56 -0.96 14.41
C LEU A 252 -3.58 -0.73 12.90
N VAL A 253 -3.51 -1.81 12.12
CA VAL A 253 -3.52 -1.77 10.66
C VAL A 253 -4.76 -2.48 10.13
N ARG A 254 -5.45 -1.87 9.16
CA ARG A 254 -6.60 -2.49 8.50
C ARG A 254 -6.64 -2.12 7.02
N THR A 255 -6.96 -3.09 6.18
CA THR A 255 -7.22 -2.88 4.76
C THR A 255 -8.72 -2.78 4.49
N PHE A 256 -9.10 -1.84 3.65
CA PHE A 256 -10.46 -1.63 3.15
C PHE A 256 -10.49 -1.71 1.63
N SER A 257 -11.58 -2.24 1.08
CA SER A 257 -11.82 -2.33 -0.35
C SER A 257 -12.96 -1.40 -0.73
N ALA A 258 -12.86 -0.73 -1.87
CA ALA A 258 -13.93 0.09 -2.42
C ALA A 258 -15.08 -0.75 -3.01
N ALA A 259 -14.80 -1.99 -3.42
CA ALA A 259 -15.82 -2.94 -3.82
C ALA A 259 -16.71 -3.27 -2.60
N ARG A 260 -18.00 -2.97 -2.72
CA ARG A 260 -19.04 -3.34 -1.75
C ARG A 260 -19.35 -4.83 -1.79
#